data_AF-A0AAV4LH55-F1
#
_entry.id   AF-A0AAV4LH55-F1
#
_cell.length_a   1.000
_cell.length_b   1.000
_cell.length_c   1.000
_cell.angle_alpha   90.00
_cell.angle_beta   90.00
_cell.angle_gamma   90.00
#
_symmetry.space_group_name_H-M   'P 1'
#
loop_
_entity.id
_entity.type
_entity.pdbx_description
1 polymer ?
#
loop_
_entity_poly.entity_id
_entity_poly.type
_entity_poly.pdbx_seq_one_letter_code
_entity_poly.pdbx_strand_id
1 'polypeptide(L)'
;MAEKTPPLREQNAPWRNTPLDHWSTDIDPFVMSGDQWVDNEYDPGTERYENQKLMRGDVSPIMAPFMHPTHDVTYGNDDRISEW
;
A
#
# COMPACT_ATOMS: atom_id res chain seq x y z
N MET A 1 -25.63 -4.66 -19.50
CA MET A 1 -24.35 -5.38 -19.58
C MET A 1 -24.41 -6.48 -18.53
N ALA A 2 -24.08 -7.73 -18.87
CA ALA A 2 -24.21 -8.83 -17.90
C ALA A 2 -23.18 -8.63 -16.79
N GLU A 3 -23.66 -8.43 -15.58
CA GLU A 3 -22.84 -8.35 -14.37
C GLU A 3 -22.24 -9.75 -14.16
N LYS A 4 -20.96 -9.92 -14.54
CA LYS A 4 -20.25 -11.17 -14.31
C LYS A 4 -20.04 -11.30 -12.80
N THR A 5 -20.84 -12.13 -12.17
CA THR A 5 -20.66 -12.45 -10.75
C THR A 5 -19.26 -13.04 -10.56
N PRO A 6 -18.41 -12.41 -9.74
CA PRO A 6 -17.06 -12.90 -9.51
C PRO A 6 -17.07 -14.27 -8.82
N PRO A 7 -16.04 -15.11 -8.99
CA PRO A 7 -15.98 -16.44 -8.37
C PRO A 7 -16.05 -16.35 -6.84
N LEU A 8 -16.60 -17.39 -6.18
CA LEU A 8 -16.91 -17.42 -4.73
C LEU A 8 -15.75 -17.01 -3.83
N ARG A 9 -14.51 -17.39 -4.18
CA ARG A 9 -13.30 -17.02 -3.45
C ARG A 9 -13.08 -15.52 -3.40
N GLU A 10 -13.46 -14.81 -4.44
CA GLU A 10 -13.36 -13.36 -4.50
C GLU A 10 -14.55 -12.65 -3.87
N GLN A 11 -15.71 -13.30 -3.67
CA GLN A 11 -16.86 -12.65 -3.03
C GLN A 11 -16.61 -12.40 -1.53
N ASN A 12 -15.86 -13.30 -0.89
CA ASN A 12 -15.54 -13.24 0.54
C ASN A 12 -14.11 -12.77 0.81
N ALA A 13 -13.45 -12.16 -0.18
CA ALA A 13 -12.07 -11.73 -0.01
C ALA A 13 -11.99 -10.50 0.90
N PRO A 14 -10.93 -10.35 1.72
CA PRO A 14 -10.80 -9.24 2.67
C PRO A 14 -10.70 -7.85 2.00
N TRP A 15 -10.45 -7.81 0.69
CA TRP A 15 -10.39 -6.59 -0.12
C TRP A 15 -11.71 -6.27 -0.86
N ARG A 16 -12.82 -6.96 -0.57
CA ARG A 16 -14.16 -6.62 -1.06
C ARG A 16 -14.91 -5.71 -0.08
N ASN A 17 -15.86 -4.95 -0.62
CA ASN A 17 -16.66 -3.96 0.11
C ASN A 17 -15.79 -2.86 0.73
N THR A 18 -14.74 -2.47 0.01
CA THR A 18 -13.84 -1.38 0.40
C THR A 18 -14.31 -0.07 -0.22
N PRO A 19 -13.88 1.11 0.27
CA PRO A 19 -14.20 2.38 -0.38
C PRO A 19 -13.85 2.36 -1.87
N LEU A 20 -12.75 1.71 -2.26
CA LEU A 20 -12.29 1.64 -3.65
C LEU A 20 -13.27 0.93 -4.59
N ASP A 21 -14.10 -0.01 -4.09
CA ASP A 21 -15.15 -0.65 -4.89
C ASP A 21 -16.25 0.32 -5.32
N HIS A 22 -16.34 1.48 -4.64
CA HIS A 22 -17.27 2.56 -4.93
C HIS A 22 -16.62 3.76 -5.61
N TRP A 23 -15.35 3.66 -6.01
CA TRP A 23 -14.65 4.74 -6.71
C TRP A 23 -15.33 5.09 -8.04
N SER A 24 -15.49 6.38 -8.32
CA SER A 24 -15.74 6.90 -9.67
C SER A 24 -15.08 8.27 -9.84
N THR A 25 -14.97 8.75 -11.08
CA THR A 25 -14.49 10.13 -11.35
C THR A 25 -15.42 11.21 -10.81
N ASP A 26 -16.63 10.83 -10.44
CA ASP A 26 -17.68 11.75 -9.98
C ASP A 26 -17.77 11.80 -8.44
N ILE A 27 -16.99 10.97 -7.75
CA ILE A 27 -16.96 10.90 -6.29
C ILE A 27 -15.67 11.56 -5.80
N ASP A 28 -15.82 12.51 -4.86
CA ASP A 28 -14.68 13.17 -4.23
C ASP A 28 -13.89 12.17 -3.36
N PRO A 29 -12.60 11.95 -3.64
CA PRO A 29 -11.74 11.08 -2.83
C PRO A 29 -11.69 11.46 -1.35
N PHE A 30 -11.93 12.73 -1.01
CA PHE A 30 -12.01 13.19 0.38
C PHE A 30 -13.12 12.45 1.16
N VAL A 31 -14.26 12.18 0.53
CA VAL A 31 -15.37 11.46 1.16
C VAL A 31 -15.02 9.98 1.39
N MET A 32 -14.11 9.43 0.60
CA MET A 32 -13.71 8.02 0.66
C MET A 32 -12.56 7.75 1.64
N SER A 33 -11.82 8.78 2.08
CA SER A 33 -10.60 8.63 2.88
C SER A 33 -10.84 8.45 4.38
N GLY A 34 -12.07 8.68 4.86
CA GLY A 34 -12.41 8.60 6.28
C GLY A 34 -11.76 9.71 7.13
N ASP A 35 -12.15 9.80 8.39
CA ASP A 35 -11.66 10.86 9.30
C ASP A 35 -10.34 10.51 10.00
N GLN A 36 -9.88 9.26 9.90
CA GLN A 36 -8.72 8.74 10.62
C GLN A 36 -7.71 8.15 9.67
N TRP A 37 -6.43 8.36 9.98
CA TRP A 37 -5.35 7.59 9.39
C TRP A 37 -5.43 6.16 9.93
N VAL A 38 -5.61 5.20 9.03
CA VAL A 38 -5.56 3.79 9.37
C VAL A 38 -4.09 3.41 9.55
N ASP A 39 -3.63 3.38 10.81
CA ASP A 39 -2.36 2.77 11.17
C ASP A 39 -2.59 1.26 11.27
N ASN A 40 -2.43 0.57 10.15
CA ASN A 40 -2.45 -0.89 10.18
C ASN A 40 -1.13 -1.36 10.78
N GLU A 41 -1.23 -2.18 11.82
CA GLU A 41 -0.10 -2.85 12.49
C GLU A 41 0.76 -3.69 11.51
N TYR A 42 0.22 -3.95 10.31
CA TYR A 42 0.85 -4.63 9.17
C TYR A 42 0.89 -3.76 7.89
N ASP A 43 1.11 -2.45 8.01
CA ASP A 43 1.34 -1.58 6.86
C ASP A 43 2.62 -2.05 6.10
N PRO A 44 2.54 -2.36 4.79
CA PRO A 44 3.68 -2.83 4.01
C PRO A 44 4.88 -1.86 3.99
N GLY A 45 4.64 -0.57 4.25
CA GLY A 45 5.70 0.41 4.46
C GLY A 45 6.44 0.15 5.77
N THR A 46 5.71 0.07 6.87
CA THR A 46 6.27 -0.11 8.23
C THR A 46 6.97 -1.45 8.44
N GLU A 47 6.53 -2.51 7.77
CA GLU A 47 7.14 -3.84 7.86
C GLU A 47 8.48 -3.97 7.12
N ARG A 48 8.79 -3.06 6.19
CA ARG A 48 10.04 -3.15 5.43
C ARG A 48 11.24 -3.16 6.36
N TYR A 49 12.19 -4.04 6.06
CA TYR A 49 13.41 -4.21 6.84
C TYR A 49 14.17 -2.89 7.05
N GLU A 50 14.23 -2.05 6.02
CA GLU A 50 14.86 -0.73 6.09
C GLU A 50 14.16 0.19 7.09
N ASN A 51 12.82 0.20 7.09
CA ASN A 51 12.02 1.03 7.98
C ASN A 51 12.06 0.51 9.42
N GLN A 52 12.06 -0.82 9.60
CA GLN A 52 12.28 -1.47 10.90
C GLN A 52 13.64 -1.08 11.50
N LYS A 53 14.71 -1.03 10.69
CA LYS A 53 16.04 -0.58 11.13
C LYS A 53 16.05 0.91 11.52
N LEU A 54 15.35 1.75 10.76
CA LEU A 54 15.20 3.17 11.10
C LEU A 54 14.46 3.34 12.43
N MET A 55 13.37 2.59 12.65
CA MET A 55 12.61 2.64 13.91
C MET A 55 13.38 2.11 15.11
N ARG A 56 14.22 1.08 14.93
CA ARG A 56 15.11 0.55 15.98
C ARG A 56 16.31 1.45 16.28
N GLY A 57 16.57 2.46 15.44
CA GLY A 57 17.73 3.33 15.55
C GLY A 57 19.04 2.70 15.10
N ASP A 58 18.99 1.57 14.40
CA ASP A 58 20.18 0.87 13.87
C ASP A 58 20.85 1.65 12.73
N VAL A 59 20.10 2.55 12.08
CA VAL A 59 20.55 3.37 10.96
C VAL A 59 20.07 4.80 11.18
N SER A 60 20.96 5.78 11.02
CA SER A 60 20.56 7.19 11.03
C SER A 60 19.78 7.52 9.76
N PRO A 61 18.66 8.25 9.85
CA PRO A 61 17.96 8.73 8.67
C PRO A 61 18.92 9.59 7.83
N ILE A 62 18.92 9.36 6.52
CA ILE A 62 19.72 10.15 5.60
C ILE A 62 19.13 11.57 5.58
N MET A 63 19.81 12.50 6.25
CA MET A 63 19.47 13.93 6.28
C MET A 63 19.85 14.63 4.96
N ALA A 64 19.64 13.97 3.82
CA ALA A 64 19.79 14.59 2.52
C ALA A 64 18.50 15.35 2.19
N PRO A 65 18.57 16.45 1.41
CA PRO A 65 17.37 17.04 0.83
C PRO A 65 16.59 15.94 0.11
N PHE A 66 15.29 15.87 0.35
CA PHE A 66 14.41 14.98 -0.42
C PHE A 66 14.55 15.34 -1.90
N MET A 67 15.20 14.45 -2.66
CA MET A 67 15.35 14.57 -4.11
C MET A 67 14.51 13.47 -4.73
N HIS A 68 13.56 13.81 -5.60
CA HIS A 68 12.87 12.81 -6.39
C HIS A 68 13.93 11.99 -7.15
N PRO A 69 13.95 10.66 -7.01
CA PRO A 69 14.89 9.84 -7.77
C PRO A 69 14.65 10.08 -9.26
N THR A 70 15.68 10.55 -9.98
CA THR A 70 15.61 10.69 -11.45
C THR A 70 15.49 9.31 -12.13
N HIS A 71 15.85 8.26 -11.40
CA HIS A 71 15.79 6.87 -11.85
C HIS A 71 15.02 6.04 -10.83
N ASP A 72 14.13 5.19 -11.33
CA ASP A 72 13.46 4.17 -10.52
C ASP A 72 14.49 3.16 -10.00
N VAL A 73 14.62 3.06 -8.67
CA VAL A 73 15.56 2.16 -7.98
C VAL A 73 14.92 0.84 -7.58
N THR A 74 13.68 0.57 -8.01
CA THR A 74 12.99 -0.69 -7.71
C THR A 74 13.37 -1.84 -8.66
N TYR A 75 14.05 -1.55 -9.77
CA TYR A 75 14.48 -2.56 -10.74
C TYR A 75 15.47 -3.56 -10.12
N GLY A 76 15.07 -4.82 -10.01
CA GLY A 76 15.89 -5.92 -9.48
C GLY A 76 15.56 -6.36 -8.04
N ASN A 77 14.57 -5.74 -7.38
CA ASN A 77 14.08 -6.20 -6.07
C ASN A 77 12.91 -7.22 -6.16
N ASP A 78 12.63 -7.76 -7.35
CA ASP A 78 11.55 -8.74 -7.60
C ASP A 78 11.81 -10.10 -6.92
N ASP A 79 13.07 -10.44 -6.66
CA ASP A 79 13.45 -11.75 -6.12
C ASP A 79 13.10 -11.94 -4.63
N ARG A 80 12.58 -10.92 -3.94
CA ARG A 80 12.24 -10.98 -2.49
C ARG A 80 10.76 -11.17 -2.19
N ILE A 81 9.89 -11.20 -3.20
CA ILE A 81 8.43 -11.41 -3.04
C ILE A 81 8.01 -12.87 -3.28
N SER A 82 8.94 -13.78 -3.52
CA SER A 82 8.70 -15.21 -3.79
C SER A 82 8.82 -16.14 -2.57
N GLU A 83 9.06 -15.60 -1.37
CA GLU A 83 9.13 -16.36 -0.12
C GLU A 83 8.06 -15.92 0.89
N TRP A 84 6.78 -15.88 0.50
CA TRP A 84 5.62 -15.94 1.41
C TRP A 84 4.43 -16.64 0.75
#